data_AF-A0A1F6BCS5-F1
#
_entry.id   AF-A0A1F6BCS5-F1
#
_cell.length_a   1.000
_cell.length_b   1.000
_cell.length_c   1.000
_cell.angle_alpha   90.00
_cell.angle_beta   90.00
_cell.angle_gamma   90.00
#
_symmetry.space_group_name_H-M   'P 1'
#
loop_
_entity.id
_entity.type
_entity.pdbx_description
1 polymer ?
#
loop_
_entity_poly.entity_id
_entity_poly.type
_entity_poly.pdbx_seq_one_letter_code
_entity_poly.pdbx_strand_id
1 'polypeptide(L)' 'MAILRQMVTLATSGFGLVAALAWNNVIQQFVKDYLEPYLSKGSSLLSLFIYAIVITALGVFVTLQLSKAVRKVEDLTKKD' A
#
# COMPACT_ATOMS: atom_id res chain seq x y z
N MET A 1 16.07 7.86 -27.18
CA MET A 1 15.70 6.77 -26.24
C MET A 1 16.01 7.09 -24.77
N ALA A 2 17.14 7.72 -24.43
CA ALA A 2 17.51 8.00 -23.03
C ALA A 2 16.53 8.94 -22.27
N ILE A 3 16.16 10.07 -22.88
CA ILE A 3 15.26 11.06 -22.26
C ILE A 3 13.88 10.47 -21.93
N LEU A 4 13.28 9.72 -22.86
CA LEU A 4 11.97 9.08 -22.64
C LEU A 4 11.99 8.13 -21.44
N ARG A 5 13.04 7.32 -21.28
CA ARG A 5 13.19 6.44 -20.10
C ARG A 5 13.27 7.25 -18.81
N GLN A 6 14.02 8.35 -18.82
CA GLN A 6 14.17 9.24 -17.68
C GLN A 6 12.83 9.89 -17.28
N MET A 7 12.04 10.33 -18.27
CA MET A 7 10.70 10.87 -18.05
C MET A 7 9.76 9.83 -17.44
N VAL A 8 9.77 8.58 -17.94
CA VAL A 8 8.97 7.48 -17.37
C VAL A 8 9.38 7.18 -15.94
N THR A 9 10.68 7.13 -15.63
CA THR A 9 11.17 6.91 -14.27
C THR A 9 10.72 8.03 -13.33
N LEU A 10 10.87 9.30 -13.73
CA LEU A 10 10.41 10.46 -12.94
C LEU A 10 8.90 10.42 -12.71
N ALA A 11 8.11 10.17 -13.75
CA ALA A 11 6.66 10.08 -13.65
C ALA A 11 6.23 8.93 -12.72
N THR A 12 6.77 7.74 -12.92
CA THR A 12 6.44 6.55 -12.09
C THR A 12 6.82 6.77 -10.64
N SER A 13 7.99 7.37 -10.38
CA SER A 13 8.45 7.67 -9.01
C SER A 13 7.55 8.73 -8.35
N GLY A 14 7.21 9.79 -9.08
CA GLY A 14 6.30 10.83 -8.61
C GLY A 14 4.91 10.28 -8.29
N PHE A 15 4.34 9.47 -9.18
CA PHE A 15 3.06 8.80 -8.93
C PHE A 15 3.13 7.77 -7.80
N GLY A 16 4.27 7.09 -7.62
CA GLY A 16 4.50 6.21 -6.48
C GLY A 16 4.38 6.93 -5.13
N LEU A 17 4.94 8.15 -5.04
CA LEU A 17 4.82 9.00 -3.85
C LEU A 17 3.37 9.45 -3.61
N VAL A 18 2.68 9.89 -4.67
CA VAL A 18 1.28 10.31 -4.59
C VAL A 18 0.39 9.13 -4.16
N ALA A 19 0.61 7.95 -4.75
CA ALA A 19 -0.13 6.74 -4.40
C ALA A 19 0.10 6.33 -2.94
N ALA A 20 1.35 6.38 -2.46
CA ALA A 20 1.66 6.10 -1.05
C ALA A 20 0.93 7.06 -0.11
N LEU A 21 0.91 8.35 -0.42
CA LEU A 21 0.21 9.35 0.38
C LEU A 21 -1.31 9.16 0.35
N ALA A 22 -1.88 8.83 -0.81
CA ALA A 22 -3.31 8.58 -0.97
C ALA A 22 -3.75 7.37 -0.14
N TRP A 23 -3.01 6.25 -0.19
CA TRP A 23 -3.30 5.07 0.62
C TRP A 23 -3.20 5.34 2.12
N ASN A 24 -2.18 6.10 2.55
CA ASN A 24 -2.06 6.52 3.95
C ASN A 24 -3.32 7.28 4.43
N ASN A 25 -3.77 8.27 3.64
CA ASN A 25 -4.97 9.04 3.98
C ASN A 25 -6.25 8.18 4.00
N VAL A 26 -6.43 7.28 3.03
CA VAL A 26 -7.60 6.39 2.97
C VAL A 26 -7.66 5.50 4.21
N ILE A 27 -6.55 4.91 4.63
CA ILE A 27 -6.53 4.03 5.80
C ILE A 27 -6.82 4.82 7.07
N GLN A 28 -6.24 6.02 7.23
CA GLN A 28 -6.52 6.87 8.39
C GLN A 28 -7.98 7.29 8.48
N GLN A 29 -8.58 7.76 7.38
CA GLN A 29 -9.99 8.14 7.34
C GLN A 29 -10.89 6.92 7.58
N PHE A 30 -10.56 5.77 6.98
CA PHE A 30 -11.31 4.55 7.23
C PHE A 30 -11.31 4.16 8.71
N VAL A 31 -10.15 4.15 9.36
CA VAL A 31 -10.07 3.82 10.79
C VAL A 31 -10.84 4.85 11.63
N LYS A 32 -10.70 6.14 11.32
CA LYS A 32 -11.38 7.23 12.03
C LYS A 32 -12.90 7.18 11.86
N ASP A 33 -13.40 6.94 10.66
CA ASP A 33 -14.82 7.06 10.37
C ASP A 33 -15.59 5.74 10.57
N TYR A 34 -14.93 4.59 10.38
CA TYR A 34 -15.57 3.28 10.47
C TYR A 34 -15.20 2.47 11.71
N LEU A 35 -14.08 2.74 12.38
CA LEU A 35 -13.65 1.98 13.56
C LEU A 35 -13.75 2.79 14.84
N GLU A 36 -13.35 4.06 14.82
CA GLU A 36 -13.37 4.94 16.00
C GLU A 36 -14.77 5.12 16.61
N PRO A 37 -15.88 5.26 15.85
CA PRO A 37 -17.22 5.41 16.43
C PRO A 37 -17.70 4.14 17.15
N TYR A 38 -17.17 2.97 16.78
CA TYR A 38 -17.49 1.70 17.44
C TYR A 38 -16.67 1.48 18.72
N LEU A 39 -15.62 2.28 18.94
CA LEU A 39 -14.70 2.18 20.06
C LEU A 39 -14.90 3.39 20.97
N SER A 40 -15.41 3.17 22.17
CA SER A 40 -15.85 4.22 23.10
C SER A 40 -14.92 5.46 23.16
N LYS A 41 -15.53 6.65 23.15
CA LYS A 41 -14.91 7.97 23.23
C LYS A 41 -13.89 8.04 24.38
N GLY A 42 -12.61 7.84 24.09
CA GLY A 42 -11.54 7.85 25.09
C GLY A 42 -10.28 7.12 24.66
N SER A 43 -10.35 6.29 23.62
CA SER A 43 -9.26 5.37 23.27
C SER A 43 -8.49 5.81 22.01
N SER A 44 -7.92 7.02 22.00
CA SER A 44 -7.07 7.48 20.88
C SER A 44 -5.90 6.51 20.60
N LEU A 45 -5.40 5.83 21.65
CA LEU A 45 -4.38 4.79 21.53
C LEU A 45 -4.87 3.54 20.78
N LEU A 46 -6.14 3.13 20.98
CA LEU A 46 -6.72 1.99 20.27
C LEU A 46 -6.92 2.30 18.78
N SER A 47 -7.27 3.53 18.42
CA SER A 47 -7.34 3.96 17.02
C SER A 47 -5.99 3.82 16.30
N LEU A 48 -4.91 4.27 16.95
CA LEU A 48 -3.53 4.09 16.43
C LEU A 48 -3.12 2.61 16.34
N PHE A 49 -3.52 1.81 17.33
CA PHE A 49 -3.20 0.38 17.34
C PHE A 49 -3.88 -0.37 16.19
N ILE A 50 -5.14 -0.05 15.90
CA ILE A 50 -5.84 -0.68 14.78
C ILE A 50 -5.31 -0.17 13.45
N TYR A 51 -5.01 1.13 13.32
CA TYR A 51 -4.30 1.65 12.16
C TYR A 51 -3.02 0.86 11.89
N ALA A 52 -2.20 0.60 12.92
CA ALA A 52 -0.97 -0.20 12.78
C ALA A 52 -1.25 -1.63 12.31
N ILE A 53 -2.25 -2.31 12.86
CA ILE A 53 -2.61 -3.67 12.44
C ILE A 53 -3.09 -3.67 10.98
N VAL A 54 -3.94 -2.73 10.59
CA VAL A 54 -4.50 -2.64 9.24
C VAL A 54 -3.39 -2.37 8.22
N ILE A 55 -2.49 -1.42 8.47
CA ILE A 55 -1.40 -1.12 7.54
C ILE A 55 -0.42 -2.30 7.42
N THR A 56 -0.11 -3.00 8.52
CA THR A 56 0.73 -4.20 8.47
C THR A 56 0.04 -5.32 7.68
N ALA A 57 -1.24 -5.59 7.93
CA ALA A 57 -1.99 -6.61 7.21
C ALA A 57 -2.05 -6.31 5.70
N LEU A 58 -2.34 -5.06 5.32
CA LEU A 58 -2.32 -4.62 3.92
C LEU A 58 -0.94 -4.75 3.30
N GLY A 59 0.12 -4.33 3.99
CA GLY A 59 1.50 -4.46 3.50
C GLY A 59 1.88 -5.92 3.25
N VAL A 60 1.60 -6.81 4.19
CA VAL A 60 1.84 -8.26 4.04
C VAL A 60 1.00 -8.82 2.89
N PHE A 61 -0.28 -8.46 2.80
CA PHE A 61 -1.15 -8.91 1.72
C PHE A 61 -0.62 -8.51 0.34
N VAL A 62 -0.30 -7.23 0.14
CA VAL A 62 0.23 -6.71 -1.13
C VAL A 62 1.56 -7.39 -1.48
N THR A 63 2.49 -7.49 -0.52
CA THR A 63 3.81 -8.11 -0.76
C THR A 63 3.72 -9.59 -1.10
N LEU A 64 2.80 -10.34 -0.48
CA LEU A 64 2.55 -11.75 -0.82
C LEU A 64 1.98 -11.89 -2.24
N GLN A 65 1.06 -11.01 -2.63
CA GLN A 65 0.46 -11.04 -3.98
C GLN A 65 1.48 -10.66 -5.06
N LEU A 66 2.31 -9.65 -4.80
CA LEU A 66 3.45 -9.31 -5.67
C LEU A 66 4.44 -10.47 -5.78
N SER A 67 4.77 -11.13 -4.66
CA SER A 67 5.68 -12.28 -4.67
C SER A 67 5.18 -13.42 -5.56
N LYS A 68 3.86 -13.68 -5.56
CA LYS A 68 3.24 -14.66 -6.47
C LYS A 68 3.31 -14.21 -7.93
N ALA A 69 3.06 -12.92 -8.20
CA ALA A 69 3.12 -12.38 -9.55
C ALA A 69 4.54 -12.48 -10.14
N VAL A 70 5.57 -12.14 -9.35
CA VAL A 70 6.98 -12.27 -9.76
C VAL A 70 7.31 -13.71 -10.10
N ARG A 71 6.98 -14.66 -9.22
CA ARG A 71 7.20 -16.11 -9.49
C ARG A 71 6.51 -16.56 -10.77
N LYS A 72 5.29 -16.11 -11.02
CA LYS A 72 4.55 -16.47 -12.23
C LYS A 72 5.23 -15.97 -13.50
N VAL A 73 5.78 -14.76 -13.47
CA VAL A 73 6.54 -14.20 -14.60
C VAL A 73 7.85 -14.97 -14.79
N GLU A 74 8.59 -15.25 -13.72
CA GLU A 74 9.84 -16.03 -13.78
C GLU A 74 9.63 -17.44 -14.35
N ASP A 75 8.56 -18.13 -13.96
CA ASP A 75 8.24 -19.47 -14.46
C ASP A 75 7.87 -19.46 -15.95
N LEU A 76 7.25 -18.38 -16.44
CA LEU A 76 6.94 -18.21 -17.86
C LEU A 76 8.22 -17.99 -18.67
N THR A 77 9.15 -17.17 -18.18
CA THR A 77 10.41 -16.88 -18.87
C THR A 77 11.40 -18.05 -18.86
N LYS A 78 11.31 -18.98 -17.90
CA LYS A 78 12.16 -20.21 -17.87
C LYS A 78 11.68 -21.33 -18.79
N LYS A 79 10.48 -21.23 -19.35
CA LYS A 79 9.86 -22.29 -20.16
C LYS A 79 10.16 -22.17 -21.66
N ASP A 80 10.63 -20.99 -22.09
CA ASP A 80 11.16 -20.72 -23.44
C ASP A 80 12.69 -20.91 -23.47
#